data_AF-A0A1V9Y055-F1
#
_entry.id   AF-A0A1V9Y055-F1
#
_cell.length_a   1.000
_cell.length_b   1.000
_cell.length_c   1.000
_cell.angle_alpha   90.00
_cell.angle_beta   90.00
_cell.angle_gamma   90.00
#
_symmetry.space_group_name_H-M   'P 1'
#
loop_
_entity.id
_entity.type
_entity.pdbx_description
1 polymer ?
#
loop_
_entity_poly.entity_id
_entity_poly.type
_entity_poly.pdbx_seq_one_letter_code
_entity_poly.pdbx_strand_id
1 'polypeptide(L)'
;MSWTTGAMMLPRSIQLPAVLQDALTLGASTLSSASSAATPVHVPDVPATVEQQNAGVELMLRNSDHIDDLWYRTELNIKKIKRCDSHIAELYANLEMKLAGLAKINGALAAIEEIQVQAAKAKLLMAKVEQQLGDCAAAMLIMDDTREMVEAKQRQEAEREARNRRLQEERRRTFEEEFKKDLFRFKETGEVETPLCHIASPCDLSEINLEQDEDDQQVLSLFLESSGEHDSDDRDTASKRDLLGRARNSLEPVISPSQDLSRVDDEL
;
A
#
# COMPACT_ATOMS: atom_id res chain seq x y z
N MET A 1 -16.32 -11.60 2.27
CA MET A 1 -17.80 -11.71 2.29
C MET A 1 -18.23 -12.31 0.96
N SER A 2 -18.72 -13.55 0.96
CA SER A 2 -19.09 -14.29 -0.25
C SER A 2 -20.54 -13.99 -0.60
N TRP A 3 -20.77 -13.32 -1.74
CA TRP A 3 -22.12 -13.11 -2.28
C TRP A 3 -22.42 -14.29 -3.20
N THR A 4 -23.19 -15.25 -2.71
CA THR A 4 -23.74 -16.36 -3.49
C THR A 4 -24.73 -15.80 -4.51
N THR A 5 -24.33 -15.81 -5.78
CA THR A 5 -25.14 -15.46 -6.94
C THR A 5 -26.29 -16.48 -7.06
N GLY A 6 -27.44 -16.14 -6.50
CA GLY A 6 -28.66 -16.93 -6.59
C GLY A 6 -29.16 -16.97 -8.04
N ALA A 7 -29.10 -18.15 -8.65
CA ALA A 7 -29.78 -18.44 -9.89
C ALA A 7 -31.30 -18.37 -9.68
N MET A 8 -31.95 -17.35 -10.22
CA MET A 8 -33.41 -17.28 -10.34
C MET A 8 -33.79 -17.19 -11.82
N MET A 9 -34.02 -18.33 -12.44
CA MET A 9 -34.75 -18.42 -13.69
C MET A 9 -35.68 -19.63 -13.66
N LEU A 10 -36.93 -19.36 -14.10
CA LEU A 10 -38.06 -20.24 -14.45
C LEU A 10 -39.13 -20.49 -13.37
N PRO A 11 -40.39 -20.68 -13.80
CA PRO A 11 -41.18 -19.74 -14.59
C PRO A 11 -42.42 -19.35 -13.77
N ARG A 12 -42.79 -18.07 -13.75
CA ARG A 12 -44.08 -17.68 -13.18
C ARG A 12 -45.18 -18.24 -14.06
N SER A 13 -45.75 -19.39 -13.67
CA SER A 13 -47.06 -19.79 -14.16
C SER A 13 -47.99 -18.60 -13.90
N ILE A 14 -48.53 -18.01 -14.96
CA ILE A 14 -49.52 -16.94 -14.84
C ILE A 14 -50.76 -17.59 -14.21
N GLN A 15 -50.84 -17.59 -12.88
CA GLN A 15 -52.07 -17.89 -12.18
C GLN A 15 -53.04 -16.76 -12.55
N LEU A 16 -53.88 -17.02 -13.54
CA LEU A 16 -55.01 -16.16 -13.84
C LEU A 16 -55.81 -15.97 -12.53
N PRO A 17 -56.15 -14.72 -12.15
CA PRO A 17 -57.01 -14.44 -11.01
C PRO A 17 -58.23 -15.36 -11.02
N ALA A 18 -58.61 -15.91 -9.85
CA ALA A 18 -59.71 -16.88 -9.72
C ALA A 18 -60.98 -16.46 -10.47
N VAL A 19 -61.27 -15.15 -10.52
CA VAL A 19 -62.39 -14.56 -11.24
C VAL A 19 -62.38 -14.86 -12.75
N LEU A 20 -61.21 -14.90 -13.40
CA LEU A 20 -61.08 -15.25 -14.81
C LEU A 20 -61.17 -16.76 -15.04
N GLN A 21 -60.75 -17.58 -14.08
CA GLN A 21 -60.94 -19.03 -14.14
C GLN A 21 -62.42 -19.39 -14.00
N ASP A 22 -63.14 -18.72 -13.10
CA ASP A 22 -64.57 -18.90 -12.89
C ASP A 22 -65.40 -18.42 -14.09
N ALA A 23 -65.01 -17.31 -14.74
CA ALA A 23 -65.68 -16.84 -15.94
C ALA A 23 -65.51 -17.80 -17.13
N LEU A 24 -64.33 -18.42 -17.28
CA LEU A 24 -64.07 -19.42 -18.32
C LEU A 24 -64.80 -20.74 -18.06
N THR A 25 -64.90 -21.18 -16.80
CA THR A 25 -65.67 -22.40 -16.45
C THR A 25 -67.18 -22.18 -16.57
N LEU A 26 -67.71 -20.99 -16.23
CA LEU A 26 -69.11 -20.64 -16.49
C LEU A 26 -69.43 -20.56 -17.99
N GLY A 27 -68.53 -20.01 -18.81
CA GLY A 27 -68.67 -20.03 -20.27
C GLY A 27 -68.64 -21.44 -20.88
N ALA A 28 -67.76 -22.32 -20.40
CA ALA A 28 -67.68 -23.70 -20.87
C ALA A 28 -68.88 -24.55 -20.41
N SER A 29 -69.41 -24.30 -19.21
CA SER A 29 -70.54 -25.04 -18.65
C SER A 29 -71.87 -24.68 -19.32
N THR A 30 -72.04 -23.43 -19.76
CA THR A 30 -73.24 -22.99 -20.49
C THR A 30 -73.28 -23.52 -21.93
N LEU A 31 -72.13 -23.73 -22.58
CA LEU A 31 -72.04 -24.37 -23.90
C LEU A 31 -72.22 -25.90 -23.85
N SER A 32 -71.71 -26.58 -22.81
CA SER A 32 -71.87 -28.04 -22.66
C SER A 32 -73.26 -28.47 -22.14
N SER A 33 -74.04 -27.57 -21.54
CA SER A 33 -75.38 -27.90 -21.02
C SER A 33 -76.52 -27.69 -22.03
N ALA A 34 -76.22 -27.16 -23.23
CA ALA A 34 -77.19 -27.02 -24.33
C ALA A 34 -77.38 -28.31 -25.15
N SER A 35 -76.73 -29.43 -24.76
CA SER A 35 -77.05 -30.76 -25.29
C SER A 35 -78.23 -31.39 -24.53
N SER A 36 -79.28 -30.61 -24.30
CA SER A 36 -80.57 -31.13 -23.83
C SER A 36 -81.37 -31.56 -25.05
N ALA A 37 -81.98 -32.74 -24.96
CA ALA A 37 -82.70 -33.43 -26.02
C ALA A 37 -83.46 -32.46 -26.94
N ALA A 38 -83.21 -32.59 -28.25
CA ALA A 38 -83.98 -31.93 -29.29
C ALA A 38 -85.46 -32.29 -29.11
N THR A 39 -86.19 -31.44 -28.41
CA THR A 39 -87.64 -31.37 -28.53
C THR A 39 -87.87 -30.89 -29.96
N PRO A 40 -88.60 -31.64 -30.80
CA PRO A 40 -88.91 -31.20 -32.14
C PRO A 40 -89.74 -29.92 -32.00
N VAL A 41 -89.11 -28.78 -32.28
CA VAL A 41 -89.81 -27.51 -32.45
C VAL A 41 -90.74 -27.74 -33.63
N HIS A 42 -92.02 -27.96 -33.33
CA HIS A 42 -93.08 -28.01 -34.32
C HIS A 42 -93.12 -26.63 -34.97
N VAL A 43 -92.49 -26.49 -36.14
CA VAL A 43 -92.60 -25.31 -36.99
C VAL A 43 -94.07 -25.26 -37.44
N PRO A 44 -94.88 -24.29 -37.00
CA PRO A 44 -96.18 -24.07 -37.58
C PRO A 44 -95.93 -23.62 -39.03
N ASP A 45 -96.58 -24.28 -39.99
CA ASP A 45 -96.47 -24.02 -41.44
C ASP A 45 -97.17 -22.69 -41.84
N VAL A 46 -97.14 -21.70 -40.95
CA VAL A 46 -97.72 -20.38 -41.15
C VAL A 46 -96.63 -19.50 -41.76
N PRO A 47 -96.80 -18.98 -42.99
CA PRO A 47 -95.83 -18.07 -43.58
C PRO A 47 -95.65 -16.86 -42.66
N ALA A 48 -94.41 -16.60 -42.24
CA ALA A 48 -94.07 -15.49 -41.36
C ALA A 48 -94.68 -14.20 -41.92
N THR A 49 -95.41 -13.47 -41.08
CA THR A 49 -95.98 -12.19 -41.49
C THR A 49 -94.85 -11.20 -41.77
N VAL A 50 -95.08 -10.26 -42.67
CA VAL A 50 -94.09 -9.21 -43.02
C VAL A 50 -93.61 -8.46 -41.76
N GLU A 51 -94.48 -8.30 -40.77
CA GLU A 51 -94.14 -7.70 -39.47
C GLU A 51 -93.12 -8.53 -38.66
N GLN A 52 -93.23 -9.87 -38.66
CA GLN A 52 -92.26 -10.75 -38.00
C GLN A 52 -90.90 -10.72 -38.71
N GLN A 53 -90.91 -10.65 -40.05
CA GLN A 53 -89.67 -10.49 -40.82
C GLN A 53 -88.99 -9.14 -40.54
N ASN A 54 -89.76 -8.05 -40.47
CA ASN A 54 -89.24 -6.72 -40.13
C ASN A 54 -88.71 -6.65 -38.69
N ALA A 55 -89.39 -7.27 -37.72
CA ALA A 55 -88.91 -7.36 -36.33
C ALA A 55 -87.58 -8.13 -36.22
N GLY A 56 -87.39 -9.18 -37.03
CA GLY A 56 -86.13 -9.90 -37.13
C GLY A 56 -85.00 -9.05 -37.70
N VAL A 57 -85.28 -8.25 -38.74
CA VAL A 57 -84.32 -7.33 -39.36
C VAL A 57 -83.88 -6.23 -38.39
N GLU A 58 -84.82 -5.61 -37.67
CA GLU A 58 -84.49 -4.59 -36.66
C GLU A 58 -83.62 -5.15 -35.53
N LEU A 59 -83.91 -6.37 -35.05
CA LEU A 59 -83.09 -7.04 -34.04
C LEU A 59 -81.68 -7.32 -34.57
N MET A 60 -81.55 -7.80 -35.81
CA MET A 60 -80.25 -8.03 -36.43
C MET A 60 -79.44 -6.75 -36.56
N LEU A 61 -80.07 -5.66 -37.00
CA LEU A 61 -79.41 -4.34 -37.12
C LEU A 61 -78.93 -3.85 -35.75
N ARG A 62 -79.80 -3.91 -34.73
CA ARG A 62 -79.43 -3.52 -33.35
C ARG A 62 -78.28 -4.37 -32.80
N ASN A 63 -78.29 -5.68 -33.07
CA ASN A 63 -77.19 -6.56 -32.68
C ASN A 63 -75.90 -6.24 -33.42
N SER A 64 -75.98 -5.88 -34.71
CA SER A 64 -74.83 -5.41 -35.49
C SER A 64 -74.19 -4.19 -34.83
N ASP A 65 -74.98 -3.16 -34.50
CA ASP A 65 -74.48 -1.95 -33.83
C ASP A 65 -73.81 -2.26 -32.49
N HIS A 66 -74.36 -3.20 -31.72
CA HIS A 66 -73.79 -3.62 -30.44
C HIS A 66 -72.46 -4.38 -30.61
N ILE A 67 -72.36 -5.22 -31.65
CA ILE A 67 -71.11 -5.93 -31.98
C ILE A 67 -70.04 -4.93 -32.40
N ASP A 68 -70.38 -3.93 -33.22
CA ASP A 68 -69.45 -2.89 -33.65
C ASP A 68 -68.94 -2.03 -32.49
N ASP A 69 -69.81 -1.63 -31.55
CA ASP A 69 -69.40 -0.94 -30.32
C ASP A 69 -68.48 -1.81 -29.44
N LEU A 70 -68.81 -3.10 -29.26
CA LEU A 70 -67.96 -4.04 -28.53
C LEU A 70 -66.59 -4.20 -29.19
N TRP A 71 -66.55 -4.30 -30.52
CA TRP A 71 -65.31 -4.41 -31.27
C TRP A 71 -64.46 -3.14 -31.13
N TYR A 72 -65.07 -1.97 -31.29
CA TYR A 72 -64.41 -0.67 -31.10
C TYR A 72 -63.83 -0.52 -29.68
N ARG A 73 -64.61 -0.86 -28.65
CA ARG A 73 -64.13 -0.83 -27.26
C ARG A 73 -62.98 -1.80 -27.02
N THR A 74 -63.04 -2.98 -27.62
CA THR A 74 -61.97 -3.99 -27.55
C THR A 74 -60.70 -3.47 -28.20
N GLU A 75 -60.79 -2.84 -29.37
CA GLU A 75 -59.65 -2.24 -30.06
C GLU A 75 -59.03 -1.10 -29.23
N LEU A 76 -59.85 -0.25 -28.63
CA LEU A 76 -59.39 0.83 -27.74
C LEU A 76 -58.69 0.26 -26.50
N ASN A 77 -59.23 -0.81 -25.91
CA ASN A 77 -58.62 -1.48 -24.77
C ASN A 77 -57.28 -2.12 -25.14
N ILE A 78 -57.17 -2.76 -26.30
CA ILE A 78 -55.89 -3.28 -26.81
C ILE A 78 -54.86 -2.15 -26.94
N LYS A 79 -55.25 -0.99 -27.49
CA LYS A 79 -54.36 0.18 -27.60
C LYS A 79 -53.91 0.69 -26.22
N LYS A 80 -54.79 0.71 -25.22
CA LYS A 80 -54.46 1.10 -23.84
C LYS A 80 -53.49 0.10 -23.20
N ILE A 81 -53.75 -1.20 -23.33
CA ILE A 81 -52.88 -2.26 -22.81
C ILE A 81 -51.48 -2.13 -23.41
N LYS A 82 -51.36 -1.96 -24.73
CA LYS A 82 -50.06 -1.76 -25.40
C LYS A 82 -49.29 -0.55 -24.87
N ARG A 83 -49.98 0.57 -24.55
CA ARG A 83 -49.33 1.75 -23.94
C ARG A 83 -48.85 1.43 -22.53
N CYS A 84 -49.65 0.74 -21.73
CA CYS A 84 -49.24 0.30 -20.39
C CYS A 84 -48.03 -0.63 -20.46
N ASP A 85 -48.03 -1.62 -21.36
CA ASP A 85 -46.90 -2.54 -21.56
C ASP A 85 -45.61 -1.80 -21.95
N SER A 86 -45.72 -0.81 -22.85
CA SER A 86 -44.60 0.05 -23.23
C SER A 86 -44.04 0.83 -22.03
N HIS A 87 -44.91 1.43 -21.21
CA HIS A 87 -44.48 2.15 -20.01
C HIS A 87 -43.84 1.21 -18.98
N ILE A 88 -44.38 -0.01 -18.81
CA ILE A 88 -43.81 -1.02 -17.92
C ILE A 88 -42.41 -1.41 -18.40
N ALA A 89 -42.24 -1.66 -19.70
CA ALA A 89 -40.93 -1.97 -20.27
C ALA A 89 -39.91 -0.83 -20.07
N GLU A 90 -40.33 0.42 -20.26
CA GLU A 90 -39.49 1.60 -20.01
C GLU A 90 -39.07 1.70 -18.53
N LEU A 91 -40.00 1.46 -17.61
CA LEU A 91 -39.71 1.45 -16.17
C LEU A 91 -38.69 0.37 -15.81
N TYR A 92 -38.81 -0.83 -16.38
CA TYR A 92 -37.84 -1.90 -16.16
C TYR A 92 -36.45 -1.56 -16.71
N ALA A 93 -36.37 -1.01 -17.93
CA ALA A 93 -35.09 -0.56 -18.50
C ALA A 93 -34.43 0.52 -17.64
N ASN A 94 -35.22 1.49 -17.15
CA ASN A 94 -34.73 2.52 -16.23
C ASN A 94 -34.23 1.94 -14.90
N LEU A 95 -34.95 0.97 -14.34
CA LEU A 95 -34.54 0.30 -13.10
C LEU A 95 -33.22 -0.45 -13.29
N GLU A 96 -33.07 -1.17 -14.41
CA GLU A 96 -31.85 -1.90 -14.74
C GLU A 96 -30.63 -0.97 -14.86
N MET A 97 -30.77 0.16 -15.58
CA MET A 97 -29.72 1.17 -15.66
C MET A 97 -29.33 1.72 -14.29
N LYS A 98 -30.32 2.00 -13.42
CA LYS A 98 -30.07 2.49 -12.05
C LYS A 98 -29.37 1.44 -11.20
N LEU A 99 -29.75 0.17 -11.29
CA LEU A 99 -29.11 -0.92 -10.58
C LEU A 99 -27.65 -1.11 -11.03
N ALA A 100 -27.39 -1.03 -12.35
CA ALA A 100 -26.03 -1.05 -12.87
C ALA A 100 -25.21 0.15 -12.36
N GLY A 101 -25.82 1.34 -12.26
CA GLY A 101 -25.20 2.52 -11.65
C GLY A 101 -24.85 2.31 -10.17
N LEU A 102 -25.76 1.76 -9.38
CA LEU A 102 -25.53 1.44 -7.97
C LEU A 102 -24.42 0.40 -7.79
N ALA A 103 -24.35 -0.61 -8.65
CA ALA A 103 -23.27 -1.60 -8.62
C ALA A 103 -21.89 -0.95 -8.87
N LYS A 104 -21.80 0.01 -9.80
CA LYS A 104 -20.56 0.78 -10.04
C LYS A 104 -20.18 1.62 -8.83
N ILE A 105 -21.14 2.33 -8.23
CA ILE A 105 -20.90 3.14 -7.02
C ILE A 105 -20.42 2.24 -5.87
N ASN A 106 -21.04 1.09 -5.68
CA ASN A 106 -20.64 0.13 -4.65
C ASN A 106 -19.21 -0.40 -4.88
N GLY A 107 -18.84 -0.68 -6.13
CA GLY A 107 -17.47 -1.04 -6.48
C GLY A 107 -16.47 0.08 -6.19
N ALA A 108 -16.82 1.34 -6.49
CA ALA A 108 -15.98 2.50 -6.17
C ALA A 108 -15.84 2.70 -4.65
N LEU A 109 -16.91 2.48 -3.88
CA LEU A 109 -16.88 2.58 -2.42
C LEU A 109 -15.96 1.52 -1.80
N ALA A 110 -15.95 0.29 -2.34
CA ALA A 110 -15.02 -0.74 -1.90
C ALA A 110 -13.54 -0.36 -2.15
N ALA A 111 -13.25 0.34 -3.26
CA ALA A 111 -11.90 0.83 -3.54
C ALA A 111 -11.42 1.92 -2.56
N ILE A 112 -12.34 2.68 -1.94
CA ILE A 112 -12.00 3.69 -0.93
C ILE A 112 -11.38 3.03 0.31
N GLU A 113 -11.88 1.87 0.73
CA GLU A 113 -11.30 1.14 1.87
C GLU A 113 -9.86 0.70 1.59
N GLU A 114 -9.58 0.23 0.37
CA GLU A 114 -8.21 -0.12 -0.04
C GLU A 114 -7.29 1.11 -0.01
N ILE A 115 -7.75 2.24 -0.55
CA ILE A 115 -6.99 3.50 -0.51
C ILE A 115 -6.71 3.93 0.93
N GLN A 116 -7.67 3.79 1.85
CA GLN A 116 -7.47 4.10 3.26
C GLN A 116 -6.42 3.20 3.92
N VAL A 117 -6.42 1.89 3.62
CA VAL A 117 -5.40 0.96 4.12
C VAL A 117 -4.01 1.33 3.58
N GLN A 118 -3.92 1.68 2.28
CA GLN A 118 -2.67 2.12 1.67
C GLN A 118 -2.17 3.44 2.28
N ALA A 119 -3.06 4.40 2.55
CA ALA A 119 -2.72 5.66 3.21
C ALA A 119 -2.21 5.44 4.64
N ALA A 120 -2.83 4.54 5.40
CA ALA A 120 -2.37 4.18 6.75
C ALA A 120 -0.96 3.54 6.73
N LYS A 121 -0.71 2.66 5.76
CA LYS A 121 0.62 2.06 5.55
C LYS A 121 1.67 3.11 5.19
N ALA A 122 1.34 4.04 4.29
CA ALA A 122 2.23 5.13 3.91
C ALA A 122 2.57 6.02 5.11
N LYS A 123 1.60 6.34 5.96
CA LYS A 123 1.82 7.10 7.20
C LYS A 123 2.79 6.41 8.16
N LEU A 124 2.67 5.08 8.32
CA LEU A 124 3.61 4.31 9.15
C LEU A 124 5.03 4.33 8.58
N LEU A 125 5.17 4.20 7.27
CA LEU A 125 6.48 4.27 6.61
C LEU A 125 7.12 5.66 6.75
N MET A 126 6.34 6.73 6.61
CA MET A 126 6.83 8.10 6.82
C MET A 126 7.35 8.29 8.25
N ALA A 127 6.60 7.85 9.26
CA ALA A 127 7.05 7.92 10.65
C ALA A 127 8.36 7.15 10.89
N LYS A 128 8.54 6.01 10.22
CA LYS A 128 9.80 5.25 10.29
C LYS A 128 10.98 6.00 9.66
N VAL A 129 10.76 6.67 8.53
CA VAL A 129 11.81 7.47 7.88
C VAL A 129 12.17 8.68 8.74
N GLU A 130 11.18 9.35 9.33
CA GLU A 130 11.40 10.46 10.27
C GLU A 130 12.25 10.02 11.47
N GLN A 131 11.95 8.86 12.05
CA GLN A 131 12.75 8.27 13.12
C GLN A 131 14.20 8.01 12.66
N GLN A 132 14.39 7.36 11.50
CA GLN A 132 15.73 7.06 10.97
C GLN A 132 16.55 8.32 10.66
N LEU A 133 15.90 9.39 10.21
CA LEU A 133 16.55 10.69 10.01
C LEU A 133 16.98 11.30 11.34
N GLY A 134 16.14 11.20 12.38
CA GLY A 134 16.49 11.61 13.73
C GLY A 134 17.70 10.86 14.28
N ASP A 135 17.72 9.53 14.13
CA ASP A 135 18.84 8.67 14.55
C ASP A 135 20.13 9.04 13.79
N CYS A 136 20.04 9.30 12.49
CA CYS A 136 21.16 9.71 11.66
C CYS A 136 21.72 11.08 12.07
N ALA A 137 20.85 12.05 12.37
CA ALA A 137 21.26 13.36 12.85
C ALA A 137 21.97 13.28 14.22
N ALA A 138 21.47 12.44 15.13
CA ALA A 138 22.11 12.18 16.41
C ALA A 138 23.49 11.54 16.23
N ALA A 139 23.61 10.55 15.34
CA ALA A 139 24.90 9.91 15.03
C ALA A 139 25.90 10.91 14.43
N MET A 140 25.47 11.81 13.54
CA MET A 140 26.33 12.86 12.99
C MET A 140 26.86 13.80 14.08
N LEU A 141 26.02 14.19 15.03
CA LEU A 141 26.44 15.05 16.14
C LEU A 141 27.51 14.37 17.01
N ILE A 142 27.35 13.08 17.31
CA ILE A 142 28.35 12.28 18.02
C ILE A 142 29.66 12.20 17.21
N MET A 143 29.59 12.03 15.90
CA MET A 143 30.78 12.01 15.04
C MET A 143 31.51 13.37 15.04
N ASP A 144 30.77 14.47 15.02
CA ASP A 144 31.37 15.81 15.07
C ASP A 144 32.04 16.09 16.43
N ASP A 145 31.39 15.71 17.54
CA ASP A 145 31.97 15.83 18.90
C ASP A 145 33.25 14.97 19.05
N THR A 146 33.21 13.72 18.58
CA THR A 146 34.36 12.81 18.62
C THR A 146 35.50 13.30 17.73
N ARG A 147 35.17 13.85 16.55
CA ARG A 147 36.15 14.49 15.67
C ARG A 147 36.82 15.69 16.35
N GLU A 148 36.04 16.60 16.96
CA GLU A 148 36.59 17.76 17.66
C GLU A 148 37.52 17.35 18.81
N MET A 149 37.12 16.33 19.58
CA MET A 149 37.95 15.76 20.64
C MET A 149 39.27 15.20 20.11
N VAL A 150 39.24 14.45 18.99
CA VAL A 150 40.45 13.91 18.35
C VAL A 150 41.36 15.04 17.85
N GLU A 151 40.79 16.05 17.19
CA GLU A 151 41.57 17.20 16.71
C GLU A 151 42.18 17.99 17.88
N ALA A 152 41.47 18.16 18.99
CA ALA A 152 41.98 18.80 20.20
C ALA A 152 43.15 18.00 20.81
N LYS A 153 43.01 16.67 20.91
CA LYS A 153 44.08 15.79 21.41
C LYS A 153 45.32 15.85 20.53
N GLN A 154 45.16 15.81 19.20
CA GLN A 154 46.27 15.94 18.25
C GLN A 154 47.00 17.27 18.39
N ARG A 155 46.29 18.38 18.58
CA ARG A 155 46.92 19.70 18.83
C ARG A 155 47.72 19.69 20.13
N GLN A 156 47.17 19.13 21.21
CA GLN A 156 47.85 19.02 22.49
C GLN A 156 49.12 18.16 22.41
N GLU A 157 49.05 17.01 21.73
CA GLU A 157 50.19 16.13 21.49
C GLU A 157 51.28 16.85 20.69
N ALA A 158 50.91 17.54 19.60
CA ALA A 158 51.85 18.32 18.79
C ALA A 158 52.53 19.44 19.60
N GLU A 159 51.81 20.14 20.47
CA GLU A 159 52.38 21.14 21.37
C GLU A 159 53.35 20.53 22.39
N ARG A 160 52.99 19.38 22.98
CA ARG A 160 53.84 18.64 23.92
C ARG A 160 55.13 18.17 23.23
N GLU A 161 55.04 17.63 22.02
CA GLU A 161 56.19 17.23 21.22
C GLU A 161 57.10 18.41 20.88
N ALA A 162 56.52 19.53 20.44
CA ALA A 162 57.26 20.75 20.14
C ALA A 162 58.00 21.28 21.38
N ARG A 163 57.34 21.27 22.56
CA ARG A 163 57.96 21.66 23.83
C ARG A 163 59.10 20.72 24.22
N ASN A 164 58.90 19.41 24.09
CA ASN A 164 59.92 18.41 24.39
C ASN A 164 61.14 18.57 23.47
N ARG A 165 60.92 18.82 22.18
CA ARG A 165 62.00 19.08 21.22
C ARG A 165 62.81 20.33 21.60
N ARG A 166 62.14 21.43 21.97
CA ARG A 166 62.82 22.65 22.44
C ARG A 166 63.65 22.39 23.70
N LEU A 167 63.11 21.67 24.67
CA LEU A 167 63.82 21.30 25.90
C LEU A 167 65.06 20.43 25.60
N GLN A 168 64.95 19.47 24.68
CA GLN A 168 66.08 18.65 24.27
C GLN A 168 67.16 19.48 23.55
N GLU A 169 66.76 20.41 22.68
CA GLU A 169 67.68 21.33 22.01
C GLU A 169 68.39 22.27 23.00
N GLU A 170 67.67 22.82 23.98
CA GLU A 170 68.24 23.63 25.07
C GLU A 170 69.25 22.83 25.88
N ARG A 171 68.89 21.61 26.32
CA ARG A 171 69.79 20.70 27.05
C ARG A 171 71.04 20.34 26.24
N ARG A 172 70.89 20.07 24.95
CA ARG A 172 72.03 19.79 24.06
C ARG A 172 72.92 21.01 23.93
N ARG A 173 72.34 22.21 23.80
CA ARG A 173 73.09 23.45 23.69
C ARG A 173 73.87 23.76 24.97
N THR A 174 73.26 23.65 26.15
CA THR A 174 73.96 23.84 27.42
C THR A 174 75.09 22.83 27.58
N PHE A 175 74.84 21.56 27.25
CA PHE A 175 75.88 20.53 27.27
C PHE A 175 77.05 20.86 26.32
N GLU A 176 76.76 21.27 25.08
CA GLU A 176 77.80 21.67 24.11
C GLU A 176 78.60 22.91 24.57
N GLU A 177 77.94 23.88 25.21
CA GLU A 177 78.57 25.07 25.76
C GLU A 177 79.49 24.74 26.95
N GLU A 178 79.05 23.88 27.86
CA GLU A 178 79.86 23.37 28.98
C GLU A 178 81.03 22.53 28.48
N PHE A 179 80.79 21.60 27.57
CA PHE A 179 81.83 20.78 26.97
C PHE A 179 82.92 21.62 26.29
N LYS A 180 82.55 22.70 25.58
CA LYS A 180 83.52 23.64 25.00
C LYS A 180 84.34 24.37 26.06
N LYS A 181 83.73 24.79 27.17
CA LYS A 181 84.45 25.43 28.28
C LYS A 181 85.44 24.47 28.92
N ASP A 182 85.05 23.22 29.14
CA ASP A 182 85.91 22.20 29.74
C ASP A 182 87.06 21.82 28.79
N LEU A 183 86.78 21.72 27.50
CA LEU A 183 87.82 21.51 26.48
C LEU A 183 88.82 22.67 26.44
N PHE A 184 88.36 23.92 26.63
CA PHE A 184 89.23 25.08 26.68
C PHE A 184 90.12 25.05 27.93
N ARG A 185 89.53 24.79 29.11
CA ARG A 185 90.27 24.61 30.37
C ARG A 185 91.33 23.51 30.26
N PHE A 186 90.95 22.35 29.73
CA PHE A 186 91.88 21.24 29.51
C PHE A 186 93.07 21.63 28.61
N LYS A 187 92.85 22.39 27.55
CA LYS A 187 93.94 22.87 26.69
C LYS A 187 94.88 23.86 27.40
N GLU A 188 94.37 24.60 28.37
CA GLU A 188 95.13 25.61 29.11
C GLU A 188 95.94 25.00 30.27
N THR A 189 95.36 24.07 31.02
CA THR A 189 96.00 23.47 32.22
C THR A 189 96.59 22.07 31.97
N GLY A 190 96.14 21.35 30.94
CA GLY A 190 96.48 19.95 30.71
C GLY A 190 95.79 18.95 31.63
N GLU A 191 94.88 19.42 32.50
CA GLU A 191 94.17 18.61 33.49
C GLU A 191 92.69 18.52 33.11
N VAL A 192 92.15 17.30 33.06
CA VAL A 192 90.71 17.08 32.92
C VAL A 192 90.11 17.15 34.32
N GLU A 193 89.17 18.07 34.55
CA GLU A 193 88.31 18.00 35.74
C GLU A 193 87.48 16.72 35.62
N THR A 194 87.94 15.62 36.21
CA THR A 194 87.07 14.49 36.49
C THR A 194 86.00 14.97 37.46
N PRO A 195 84.71 14.84 37.13
CA PRO A 195 83.68 15.11 38.11
C PRO A 195 84.03 14.33 39.37
N LEU A 196 84.11 15.03 40.49
CA LEU A 196 84.24 14.42 41.80
C LEU A 196 82.99 13.56 42.01
N CYS A 197 83.05 12.32 41.55
CA CYS A 197 82.14 11.28 41.96
C CYS A 197 82.33 11.18 43.47
N HIS A 198 81.45 11.83 44.24
CA HIS A 198 81.29 11.59 45.66
C HIS A 198 80.73 10.16 45.83
N ILE A 199 81.54 9.15 45.51
CA ILE A 199 81.35 7.76 45.91
C ILE A 199 81.80 7.68 47.36
N ALA A 200 81.05 8.32 48.24
CA ALA A 200 81.14 8.10 49.69
C ALA A 200 79.85 7.50 50.25
N SER A 201 78.81 7.32 49.41
CA SER A 201 77.68 6.47 49.72
C SER A 201 77.56 5.41 48.63
N PRO A 202 77.41 4.12 48.95
CA PRO A 202 76.91 3.16 47.98
C PRO A 202 75.62 3.75 47.41
N CYS A 203 75.54 3.91 46.08
CA CYS A 203 74.30 4.24 45.41
C CYS A 203 73.33 3.09 45.69
N ASP A 204 72.49 3.27 46.70
CA ASP A 204 71.36 2.41 46.94
C ASP A 204 70.36 2.67 45.80
N LEU A 205 70.20 1.69 44.92
CA LEU A 205 69.29 1.76 43.79
C LEU A 205 67.82 1.70 44.24
N SER A 206 67.55 1.60 45.55
CA SER A 206 66.21 1.62 46.15
C SER A 206 65.47 2.95 45.96
N GLU A 207 66.17 4.07 45.73
CA GLU A 207 65.57 5.39 45.48
C GLU A 207 65.33 5.72 44.00
N ILE A 208 65.76 4.85 43.06
CA ILE A 208 65.35 4.99 41.66
C ILE A 208 63.90 4.52 41.58
N ASN A 209 62.98 5.45 41.76
CA ASN A 209 61.56 5.18 41.71
C ASN A 209 61.13 4.93 40.24
N LEU A 210 61.25 3.67 39.80
CA LEU A 210 60.72 3.19 38.52
C LEU A 210 59.18 3.10 38.50
N GLU A 211 58.51 3.47 39.60
CA GLU A 211 57.04 3.58 39.68
C GLU A 211 56.50 4.85 38.98
N GLN A 212 57.38 5.70 38.45
CA GLN A 212 57.00 6.91 37.74
C GLN A 212 56.59 6.58 36.30
N ASP A 213 55.44 5.92 36.17
CA ASP A 213 54.33 6.29 35.30
C ASP A 213 53.33 5.12 35.32
N GLU A 214 52.50 5.05 36.38
CA GLU A 214 51.36 4.11 36.43
C GLU A 214 50.46 4.27 35.19
N ASP A 215 50.41 5.48 34.62
CA ASP A 215 49.74 5.79 33.35
C ASP A 215 50.37 5.03 32.17
N ASP A 216 51.70 4.93 32.10
CA ASP A 216 52.40 4.21 31.04
C ASP A 216 52.26 2.69 31.19
N GLN A 217 52.25 2.19 32.44
CA GLN A 217 51.93 0.78 32.71
C GLN A 217 50.48 0.44 32.35
N GLN A 218 49.52 1.33 32.62
CA GLN A 218 48.12 1.16 32.21
C GLN A 218 47.96 1.18 30.69
N VAL A 219 48.67 2.08 29.98
CA VAL A 219 48.67 2.12 28.51
C VAL A 219 49.28 0.84 27.91
N LEU A 220 50.38 0.33 28.48
CA LEU A 220 50.97 -0.93 28.03
C LEU A 220 50.04 -2.13 28.29
N SER A 221 49.34 -2.13 29.42
CA SER A 221 48.39 -3.17 29.80
C SER A 221 47.17 -3.18 28.86
N LEU A 222 46.60 -2.00 28.57
CA LEU A 222 45.50 -1.84 27.60
C LEU A 222 45.92 -2.24 26.17
N PHE A 223 47.16 -1.96 25.78
CA PHE A 223 47.70 -2.37 24.48
C PHE A 223 47.86 -3.89 24.37
N LEU A 224 48.31 -4.55 25.44
CA LEU A 224 48.46 -6.01 25.50
C LEU A 224 47.10 -6.74 25.56
N GLU A 225 46.10 -6.19 26.25
CA GLU A 225 44.73 -6.74 26.25
C GLU A 225 44.04 -6.57 24.88
N SER A 226 44.18 -5.40 24.24
CA SER A 226 43.64 -5.13 22.90
C SER A 226 44.25 -6.01 21.81
N SER A 227 45.50 -6.44 21.98
CA SER A 227 46.20 -7.33 21.05
C SER A 227 45.98 -8.83 21.34
N GLY A 228 45.29 -9.16 22.44
CA GLY A 228 45.17 -10.51 22.99
C GLY A 228 43.90 -11.28 22.64
N GLU A 229 42.86 -10.65 22.07
CA GLU A 229 41.68 -11.37 21.60
C GLU A 229 41.84 -11.83 20.15
N HIS A 230 42.61 -12.91 20.03
CA HIS A 230 42.54 -13.78 18.87
C HIS A 230 41.26 -14.61 18.99
N ASP A 231 40.32 -14.33 18.09
CA ASP A 231 39.17 -15.16 17.74
C ASP A 231 39.50 -16.66 17.84
N SER A 232 38.94 -17.32 18.85
CA SER A 232 38.77 -18.77 18.82
C SER A 232 37.44 -19.16 19.43
N ASP A 233 36.35 -18.69 18.83
CA ASP A 233 35.06 -19.37 18.89
C ASP A 233 34.54 -19.62 17.45
N ASP A 234 35.37 -20.34 16.69
CA ASP A 234 34.90 -21.28 15.68
C ASP A 234 34.17 -22.43 16.42
N ARG A 235 32.90 -22.21 16.76
CA ARG A 235 31.98 -23.29 17.16
C ARG A 235 30.61 -23.11 16.54
N ASP A 236 30.41 -23.88 15.47
CA ASP A 236 29.17 -24.58 15.13
C ASP A 236 27.87 -23.78 15.18
N THR A 237 27.57 -23.09 14.08
CA THR A 237 26.17 -22.91 13.63
C THR A 237 25.95 -23.43 12.21
N ALA A 238 26.38 -24.67 11.98
CA ALA A 238 25.80 -25.52 10.94
C ALA A 238 24.39 -25.99 11.36
N SER A 239 23.37 -25.13 11.28
CA SER A 239 21.96 -25.52 11.10
C SER A 239 21.04 -24.31 11.01
N LYS A 240 20.80 -23.84 9.77
CA LYS A 240 19.51 -23.36 9.23
C LYS A 240 19.73 -22.66 7.89
N ARG A 241 20.21 -23.42 6.90
CA ARG A 241 19.95 -23.14 5.48
C ARG A 241 18.77 -24.00 5.05
N ASP A 242 17.57 -23.50 5.31
CA ASP A 242 16.41 -23.77 4.47
C ASP A 242 15.32 -22.76 4.82
N LEU A 243 14.61 -22.28 3.80
CA LEU A 243 13.53 -21.26 3.83
C LEU A 243 13.92 -19.79 3.67
N LEU A 244 14.72 -19.45 2.65
CA LEU A 244 14.48 -18.21 1.89
C LEU A 244 14.60 -18.50 0.39
N GLY A 245 13.76 -19.43 -0.05
CA GLY A 245 13.38 -19.50 -1.45
C GLY A 245 12.45 -18.34 -1.80
N ARG A 246 12.80 -17.65 -2.88
CA ARG A 246 11.84 -17.24 -3.93
C ARG A 246 10.99 -15.99 -3.64
N ALA A 247 11.51 -14.84 -4.06
CA ALA A 247 10.85 -13.93 -5.02
C ALA A 247 11.63 -12.60 -5.11
N ARG A 248 12.74 -12.60 -5.85
CA ARG A 248 13.39 -11.36 -6.31
C ARG A 248 12.97 -11.17 -7.77
N ASN A 249 11.76 -10.67 -7.99
CA ASN A 249 11.38 -10.12 -9.28
C ASN A 249 11.97 -8.73 -9.37
N SER A 250 13.07 -8.66 -10.11
CA SER A 250 13.66 -7.45 -10.65
C SER A 250 12.63 -6.76 -11.54
N LEU A 251 12.14 -5.60 -11.11
CA LEU A 251 11.50 -4.60 -11.95
C LEU A 251 12.37 -3.37 -11.86
N GLU A 252 13.37 -3.31 -12.72
CA GLU A 252 14.05 -2.07 -13.06
C GLU A 252 13.05 -1.13 -13.75
N PRO A 253 12.98 0.16 -13.40
CA PRO A 253 12.30 1.15 -14.21
C PRO A 253 13.18 1.47 -15.43
N VAL A 254 12.77 0.99 -16.61
CA VAL A 254 13.30 1.44 -17.90
C VAL A 254 12.90 2.91 -18.07
N ILE A 255 13.83 3.81 -17.73
CA ILE A 255 13.76 5.22 -18.12
C ILE A 255 14.06 5.25 -19.61
N SER A 256 13.02 5.41 -20.42
CA SER A 256 13.15 5.65 -21.86
C SER A 256 13.61 7.09 -22.08
N PRO A 257 14.69 7.33 -22.84
CA PRO A 257 15.09 8.66 -23.23
C PRO A 257 14.29 9.12 -24.46
N SER A 258 13.78 10.35 -24.36
CA SER A 258 13.76 11.35 -25.43
C SER A 258 13.30 10.91 -26.83
N GLN A 259 12.05 11.22 -27.20
CA GLN A 259 11.70 11.45 -28.60
C GLN A 259 10.87 12.73 -28.76
N ASP A 260 11.54 13.69 -29.40
CA ASP A 260 11.07 14.72 -30.32
C ASP A 260 9.84 15.58 -30.01
N LEU A 261 10.18 16.78 -29.54
CA LEU A 261 9.53 18.03 -29.93
C LEU A 261 9.91 18.36 -31.39
N SER A 262 9.05 18.07 -32.37
CA SER A 262 8.90 18.91 -33.56
C SER A 262 7.78 18.41 -34.47
N ARG A 263 6.60 19.03 -34.38
CA ARG A 263 5.79 19.35 -35.57
C ARG A 263 4.69 20.36 -35.24
N VAL A 264 5.05 21.64 -35.34
CA VAL A 264 4.10 22.71 -35.63
C VAL A 264 4.09 22.82 -37.14
N ASP A 265 3.10 22.20 -37.79
CA ASP A 265 2.75 22.58 -39.15
C ASP A 265 1.65 23.65 -39.00
N ASP A 266 2.05 24.89 -39.28
CA ASP A 266 1.16 25.99 -39.62
C ASP A 266 0.41 25.60 -40.91
N GLU A 267 -0.92 25.53 -40.86
CA GLU A 267 -1.75 25.65 -42.06
C GLU A 267 -2.51 26.98 -42.03
N LEU A 268 -2.37 27.67 -43.16
CA LEU A 268 -3.06 28.87 -43.63
C LEU A 268 -4.59 28.71 -43.67
#